data_AF-A0A169NPU7-F1
#
_entry.id   AF-A0A169NPU7-F1
#
_cell.length_a   1.000
_cell.length_b   1.000
_cell.length_c   1.000
_cell.angle_alpha   90.00
_cell.angle_beta   90.00
_cell.angle_gamma   90.00
#
_symmetry.space_group_name_H-M   'P 1'
#
loop_
_entity.id
_entity.type
_entity.pdbx_description
1 polymer ?
#
loop_
_entity_poly.entity_id
_entity_poly.type
_entity_poly.pdbx_seq_one_letter_code
_entity_poly.pdbx_strand_id
1 'polypeptide(L)'
;MTQASETPGASGVPGTSEAPAGPGAAPRPHPRHALAPLLSSAVRLSIVAALAATEKADFGYVRDLVEITDSALSKQVSRLEEAGWVTVEKGQIGRRPRTWLRLTGEGTAAYRRHLAALAAIAGPLS
;
A
#
# COMPACT_ATOMS: atom_id res chain seq x y z
N MET A 1 38.52 -20.88 -61.63
CA MET A 1 39.48 -21.74 -60.90
C MET A 1 40.04 -20.94 -59.73
N THR A 2 40.39 -21.65 -58.64
CA THR A 2 40.81 -21.17 -57.30
C THR A 2 39.62 -20.82 -56.40
N GLN A 3 39.01 -21.80 -55.73
CA GLN A 3 39.40 -22.59 -54.53
C GLN A 3 38.75 -22.01 -53.27
N ALA A 4 38.00 -22.90 -52.62
CA ALA A 4 37.37 -22.75 -51.33
C ALA A 4 38.37 -22.99 -50.19
N SER A 5 38.07 -22.43 -49.01
CA SER A 5 38.56 -22.90 -47.71
C SER A 5 37.50 -22.58 -46.65
N GLU A 6 36.74 -23.61 -46.26
CA GLU A 6 36.63 -24.17 -44.89
C GLU A 6 37.10 -23.31 -43.69
N THR A 7 36.51 -23.27 -42.47
CA THR A 7 35.34 -23.86 -41.78
C THR A 7 35.08 -23.01 -40.48
N PRO A 8 34.50 -23.48 -39.36
CA PRO A 8 33.28 -22.94 -38.74
C PRO A 8 33.52 -22.22 -37.39
N GLY A 9 32.44 -21.70 -36.81
CA GLY A 9 32.32 -21.66 -35.34
C GLY A 9 31.88 -20.32 -34.78
N ALA A 10 30.67 -20.29 -34.26
CA ALA A 10 30.38 -20.12 -32.84
C ALA A 10 28.95 -19.61 -32.73
N SER A 11 28.07 -20.53 -32.34
CA SER A 11 26.71 -20.21 -31.92
C SER A 11 26.80 -19.24 -30.74
N GLY A 12 26.43 -17.98 -30.97
CA GLY A 12 26.28 -17.00 -29.91
C GLY A 12 25.17 -17.45 -28.97
N VAL A 13 25.54 -17.91 -27.78
CA VAL A 13 24.63 -17.91 -26.64
C VAL A 13 24.35 -16.45 -26.27
N PRO A 14 23.09 -16.00 -26.19
CA PRO A 14 22.81 -14.67 -25.66
C PRO A 14 23.26 -14.66 -24.20
N GLY A 15 24.25 -13.82 -23.91
CA GLY A 15 24.66 -13.55 -22.55
C GLY A 15 23.46 -13.09 -21.74
N THR A 16 23.14 -13.83 -20.68
CA THR A 16 22.38 -13.32 -19.55
C THR A 16 23.13 -12.08 -19.06
N SER A 17 22.69 -10.90 -19.48
CA SER A 17 23.17 -9.63 -18.98
C SER A 17 22.58 -9.42 -17.59
N GLU A 18 23.03 -10.23 -16.64
CA GLU A 18 23.00 -9.84 -15.24
C GLU A 18 24.34 -9.15 -15.00
N ALA A 19 24.37 -7.86 -15.32
CA ALA A 19 25.51 -7.01 -15.03
C ALA A 19 25.79 -7.06 -13.52
N PRO A 20 27.05 -7.27 -13.09
CA PRO A 20 27.37 -7.28 -11.67
C PRO A 20 27.15 -5.89 -11.09
N ALA A 21 26.31 -5.79 -10.06
CA ALA A 21 26.16 -4.57 -9.28
C ALA A 21 27.55 -4.16 -8.73
N GLY A 22 28.13 -3.10 -9.29
CA GLY A 22 29.45 -2.62 -8.90
C GLY A 22 29.50 -2.13 -7.44
N PRO A 23 30.68 -2.14 -6.80
CA PRO A 23 30.88 -1.61 -5.46
C PRO A 23 30.80 -0.08 -5.54
N GLY A 24 29.60 0.47 -5.34
CA GLY A 24 29.36 1.90 -5.43
C GLY A 24 27.90 2.35 -5.53
N ALA A 25 26.93 1.43 -5.52
CA ALA A 25 25.52 1.82 -5.39
C ALA A 25 25.33 2.49 -4.03
N ALA A 26 25.06 3.81 -4.04
CA ALA A 26 24.72 4.56 -2.84
C ALA A 26 23.65 3.79 -2.04
N PRO A 27 23.74 3.75 -0.70
CA PRO A 27 22.83 2.95 0.10
C PRO A 27 21.40 3.36 -0.21
N ARG A 28 20.62 2.42 -0.77
CA ARG A 28 19.18 2.63 -0.98
C ARG A 28 18.56 2.93 0.39
N PRO A 29 17.77 4.01 0.52
CA PRO A 29 17.19 4.37 1.81
C PRO A 29 16.32 3.21 2.31
N HIS A 30 16.42 2.93 3.60
CA HIS A 30 15.70 1.82 4.22
C HIS A 30 14.16 1.99 4.02
N PRO A 31 13.40 0.93 3.68
CA PRO A 31 11.96 1.06 3.37
C PRO A 31 11.10 1.67 4.50
N ARG A 32 11.59 1.66 5.74
CA ARG A 32 10.97 2.34 6.89
C ARG A 32 10.59 3.80 6.63
N HIS A 33 11.31 4.50 5.75
CA HIS A 33 11.02 5.90 5.42
C HIS A 33 9.69 6.08 4.66
N ALA A 34 9.17 5.00 4.06
CA ALA A 34 7.88 5.00 3.38
C ALA A 34 6.71 4.61 4.31
N LEU A 35 6.98 4.23 5.57
CA LEU A 35 5.94 3.95 6.55
C LEU A 35 5.21 5.24 6.91
N ALA A 36 3.91 5.27 6.63
CA ALA A 36 3.04 6.35 7.07
C ALA A 36 2.85 6.32 8.61
N PRO A 37 3.29 7.35 9.36
CA PRO A 37 3.25 7.33 10.84
C PRO A 37 1.84 7.18 11.41
N LEU A 38 0.82 7.72 10.72
CA LEU A 38 -0.58 7.53 11.12
C LEU A 38 -0.98 6.05 11.11
N LEU A 39 -0.44 5.21 10.24
CA LEU A 39 -0.79 3.79 10.17
C LEU A 39 -0.01 2.90 11.15
N SER A 40 0.91 3.47 11.94
CA SER A 40 1.58 2.74 13.03
C SER A 40 0.61 2.31 14.16
N SER A 41 -0.56 2.95 14.24
CA SER A 41 -1.63 2.51 15.13
C SER A 41 -2.41 1.39 14.46
N ALA A 42 -2.44 0.21 15.10
CA ALA A 42 -3.22 -0.93 14.65
C ALA A 42 -4.69 -0.56 14.34
N VAL A 43 -5.33 0.23 15.20
CA VAL A 43 -6.72 0.68 15.01
C VAL A 43 -6.88 1.49 13.71
N ARG A 44 -6.00 2.48 13.45
CA ARG A 44 -6.09 3.27 12.20
C ARG A 44 -5.77 2.45 10.97
N LEU A 45 -4.81 1.53 11.07
CA LEU A 45 -4.52 0.57 9.99
C LEU A 45 -5.77 -0.27 9.68
N SER A 46 -6.44 -0.81 10.70
CA SER A 46 -7.67 -1.61 10.54
C SER A 46 -8.81 -0.80 9.95
N ILE A 47 -9.02 0.45 10.39
CA ILE A 47 -10.04 1.35 9.80
C ILE A 47 -9.75 1.59 8.32
N VAL A 48 -8.51 1.96 7.98
CA VAL A 48 -8.14 2.23 6.58
C VAL A 48 -8.22 0.97 5.72
N ALA A 49 -7.84 -0.19 6.26
CA ALA A 49 -7.99 -1.48 5.58
C ALA A 49 -9.46 -1.81 5.28
N ALA A 50 -10.35 -1.62 6.26
CA ALA A 50 -11.79 -1.82 6.08
C ALA A 50 -12.36 -0.92 4.98
N LEU A 51 -11.93 0.34 4.93
CA LEU A 51 -12.35 1.28 3.89
C LEU A 51 -11.72 0.98 2.53
N ALA A 52 -10.50 0.45 2.47
CA ALA A 52 -9.82 0.14 1.21
C ALA A 52 -10.49 -1.00 0.42
N ALA A 53 -11.27 -1.86 1.09
CA ALA A 53 -11.99 -2.97 0.46
C ALA A 53 -13.33 -2.57 -0.17
N THR A 54 -13.79 -1.33 0.04
CA THR A 54 -15.13 -0.87 -0.38
C THR A 54 -15.09 0.56 -0.93
N GLU A 55 -16.11 0.98 -1.68
CA GLU A 55 -16.18 2.39 -2.11
C GLU A 55 -16.51 3.34 -0.95
N LYS A 56 -17.34 2.88 -0.01
CA LYS A 56 -17.70 3.55 1.25
C LYS A 56 -18.24 2.52 2.22
N ALA A 57 -18.08 2.78 3.51
CA ALA A 57 -18.58 1.92 4.57
C ALA A 57 -19.37 2.73 5.61
N ASP A 58 -20.35 2.09 6.22
CA ASP A 58 -21.12 2.71 7.31
C ASP A 58 -20.27 2.81 8.58
N PHE A 59 -20.42 3.91 9.32
CA PHE A 59 -19.69 4.14 10.57
C PHE A 59 -19.92 3.01 11.58
N GLY A 60 -21.17 2.57 11.75
CA GLY A 60 -21.51 1.46 12.65
C GLY A 60 -20.86 0.14 12.22
N TYR A 61 -20.89 -0.15 10.93
CA TYR A 61 -20.19 -1.32 10.38
C TYR A 61 -18.67 -1.29 10.65
N VAL A 62 -17.99 -0.16 10.40
CA VAL A 62 -16.54 -0.03 10.65
C VAL A 62 -16.23 -0.18 12.14
N ARG A 63 -17.06 0.39 13.01
CA ARG A 63 -16.92 0.24 14.46
C ARG A 63 -16.97 -1.22 14.89
N ASP A 64 -18.00 -1.94 14.43
CA ASP A 64 -18.23 -3.33 14.80
C ASP A 64 -17.12 -4.23 14.24
N LEU A 65 -16.68 -3.98 13.01
CA LEU A 65 -15.58 -4.72 12.37
C LEU A 65 -14.23 -4.52 13.06
N VAL A 66 -13.95 -3.31 13.56
CA VAL A 66 -12.68 -2.97 14.24
C VAL A 66 -12.78 -3.18 15.77
N GLU A 67 -13.96 -3.54 16.28
CA GLU A 67 -14.23 -3.84 17.68
C GLU A 67 -13.88 -2.70 18.64
N ILE A 68 -14.29 -1.48 18.28
CA ILE A 68 -14.04 -0.27 19.09
C ILE A 68 -15.34 0.45 19.45
N THR A 69 -15.28 1.42 20.36
CA THR A 69 -16.43 2.25 20.71
C THR A 69 -16.68 3.35 19.66
N ASP A 70 -17.89 3.91 19.62
CA ASP A 70 -18.22 5.07 18.78
C ASP A 70 -17.26 6.25 19.05
N SER A 71 -16.96 6.52 20.31
CA SER A 71 -16.07 7.61 20.72
C SER A 71 -14.63 7.38 20.25
N ALA A 72 -14.14 6.14 20.31
CA ALA A 72 -12.83 5.78 19.81
C ALA A 72 -12.77 5.90 18.27
N LEU A 73 -13.78 5.38 17.56
CA LEU A 73 -13.83 5.46 16.10
C LEU A 73 -13.89 6.91 15.64
N SER A 74 -14.76 7.74 16.24
CA SER A 74 -14.87 9.16 15.89
C SER A 74 -13.53 9.87 16.03
N LYS A 75 -12.79 9.63 17.13
CA LYS A 75 -11.46 10.25 17.34
C LYS A 75 -10.44 9.82 16.30
N GLN A 76 -10.46 8.55 15.88
CA GLN A 76 -9.53 8.07 14.84
C GLN A 76 -9.91 8.60 13.46
N VAL A 77 -11.21 8.60 13.12
CA VAL A 77 -11.73 9.12 11.85
C VAL A 77 -11.41 10.61 11.71
N SER A 78 -11.62 11.42 12.74
CA SER A 78 -11.27 12.86 12.69
C SER A 78 -9.79 13.07 12.38
N ARG A 79 -8.88 12.28 12.98
CA ARG A 79 -7.44 12.37 12.68
C ARG A 79 -7.10 11.96 11.25
N LEU A 80 -7.81 10.96 10.71
CA LEU A 80 -7.61 10.52 9.32
C LEU A 80 -8.21 11.53 8.32
N GLU A 81 -9.30 12.18 8.69
CA GLU A 81 -9.93 13.26 7.91
C GLU A 81 -9.09 14.53 7.89
N GLU A 82 -8.54 14.95 9.04
CA GLU A 82 -7.56 16.05 9.15
C GLU A 82 -6.33 15.81 8.26
N ALA A 83 -5.92 14.56 8.09
CA ALA A 83 -4.83 14.16 7.20
C ALA A 83 -5.25 14.01 5.74
N GLY A 84 -6.52 14.25 5.39
CA GLY A 84 -7.04 14.13 4.04
C GLY A 84 -7.22 12.69 3.53
N TRP A 85 -7.14 11.69 4.41
CA TRP A 85 -7.17 10.27 4.01
C TRP A 85 -8.57 9.68 3.99
N VAL A 86 -9.49 10.23 4.78
CA VAL A 86 -10.87 9.77 4.88
C VAL A 86 -11.81 10.96 4.72
N THR A 87 -12.94 10.76 4.05
CA THR A 87 -14.07 11.70 4.03
C THR A 87 -15.24 11.13 4.80
N VAL A 88 -15.93 12.00 5.55
CA VAL A 88 -17.14 11.65 6.30
C VAL A 88 -18.36 12.27 5.63
N GLU A 89 -19.30 11.44 5.19
CA GLU A 89 -20.54 11.86 4.55
C GLU A 89 -21.73 11.57 5.47
N LYS A 90 -22.46 12.60 5.89
CA LYS A 90 -23.72 12.44 6.62
C LYS A 90 -24.86 12.28 5.62
N GLY A 91 -25.62 11.21 5.75
CA GLY A 91 -26.80 10.94 4.94
C GLY A 91 -27.94 10.40 5.78
N GLN A 92 -29.00 9.96 5.09
CA GLN A 92 -30.14 9.31 5.70
C GLN A 92 -30.56 8.13 4.84
N ILE A 93 -30.97 7.03 5.48
CA ILE A 93 -31.65 5.92 4.81
C ILE A 93 -33.05 5.86 5.38
N GLY A 94 -34.04 6.28 4.59
CA GLY A 94 -35.40 6.51 5.08
C GLY A 94 -35.42 7.60 6.15
N ARG A 95 -35.88 7.26 7.36
CA ARG A 95 -35.96 8.20 8.50
C ARG A 95 -34.76 8.16 9.45
N ARG A 96 -33.77 7.30 9.22
CA ARG A 96 -32.63 7.12 10.13
C ARG A 96 -31.37 7.83 9.61
N PRO A 97 -30.71 8.67 10.43
CA PRO A 97 -29.42 9.24 10.06
C PRO A 97 -28.38 8.14 9.92
N ARG A 98 -27.51 8.28 8.92
CA ARG A 98 -26.43 7.34 8.65
C ARG A 98 -25.17 8.11 8.27
N THR A 99 -24.03 7.65 8.78
CA THR A 99 -22.73 8.27 8.50
C THR A 99 -21.93 7.30 7.67
N TRP A 100 -21.48 7.74 6.50
CA TRP A 100 -20.62 6.98 5.60
C TRP A 100 -19.20 7.49 5.69
N LEU A 101 -18.27 6.56 5.71
CA LEU A 101 -16.84 6.78 5.69
C LEU A 101 -16.31 6.31 4.33
N ARG A 102 -15.42 7.09 3.73
CA ARG A 102 -14.81 6.74 2.46
C ARG A 102 -13.33 7.08 2.47
N LEU A 103 -12.52 6.20 1.89
CA LEU A 103 -11.10 6.46 1.71
C LEU A 103 -10.89 7.39 0.50
N THR A 104 -10.02 8.38 0.66
CA THR A 104 -9.64 9.27 -0.44
C THR A 104 -8.60 8.61 -1.35
N GLY A 105 -8.33 9.21 -2.51
CA GLY A 105 -7.23 8.78 -3.38
C GLY A 105 -5.88 8.88 -2.67
N GLU A 106 -5.66 9.93 -1.88
CA GLU A 106 -4.45 10.11 -1.07
C GLU A 106 -4.34 9.04 0.02
N GLY A 107 -5.41 8.78 0.77
CA GLY A 107 -5.45 7.73 1.79
C GLY A 107 -5.17 6.35 1.21
N THR A 108 -5.72 6.05 0.02
CA THR A 108 -5.48 4.80 -0.70
C THR A 108 -4.00 4.67 -1.11
N ALA A 109 -3.42 5.73 -1.66
CA ALA A 109 -2.01 5.74 -2.06
C ALA A 109 -1.07 5.60 -0.83
N ALA A 110 -1.38 6.28 0.26
CA ALA A 110 -0.65 6.19 1.52
C ALA A 110 -0.72 4.77 2.12
N TYR A 111 -1.89 4.16 2.12
CA TYR A 111 -2.09 2.79 2.59
C TYR A 111 -1.28 1.78 1.78
N ARG A 112 -1.37 1.83 0.44
CA ARG A 112 -0.60 0.95 -0.45
C ARG A 112 0.90 1.09 -0.25
N ARG A 113 1.39 2.34 -0.17
CA ARG A 113 2.81 2.62 0.09
C ARG A 113 3.25 2.07 1.45
N HIS A 114 2.43 2.23 2.49
CA HIS A 114 2.73 1.71 3.83
C HIS A 114 2.80 0.18 3.84
N LEU A 115 1.86 -0.52 3.20
CA LEU A 115 1.89 -1.98 3.10
C LEU A 115 3.09 -2.49 2.30
N ALA A 116 3.43 -1.84 1.19
CA ALA A 116 4.62 -2.19 0.41
C ALA A 116 5.90 -2.02 1.24
N ALA A 117 5.98 -0.97 2.05
CA ALA A 117 7.10 -0.75 2.97
C ALA A 117 7.16 -1.83 4.07
N LEU A 118 6.02 -2.20 4.68
CA LEU A 118 5.96 -3.30 5.66
C LEU A 118 6.43 -4.62 5.04
N ALA A 119 5.95 -4.96 3.84
CA ALA A 119 6.35 -6.18 3.14
C ALA A 119 7.86 -6.18 2.82
N ALA A 120 8.41 -5.05 2.39
CA ALA A 120 9.84 -4.91 2.14
C ALA A 120 10.70 -5.01 3.41
N ILE A 121 10.16 -4.62 4.58
CA ILE A 121 10.85 -4.75 5.88
C ILE A 121 10.78 -6.19 6.39
N ALA A 122 9.59 -6.80 6.34
CA ALA A 122 9.38 -8.16 6.82
C ALA A 122 10.17 -9.19 5.98
N GLY A 123 10.36 -8.90 4.69
CA GLY A 123 10.93 -9.85 3.74
C GLY A 123 9.99 -11.02 3.47
N PRO A 124 10.39 -11.94 2.57
CA PRO A 124 9.68 -13.20 2.42
C PRO A 124 9.82 -14.04 3.69
N LEU A 125 8.68 -14.49 4.22
CA LEU A 125 8.66 -15.57 5.20
C LEU A 125 8.83 -16.87 4.42
N SER A 126 10.07 -17.35 4.32
CA SER A 126 10.41 -18.65 3.73
C SER A 126 10.50 -19.73 4.79
#